data_AF-A0A947JT96-F1
#
_entry.id   AF-A0A947JT96-F1
#
_cell.length_a   1.000
_cell.length_b   1.000
_cell.length_c   1.000
_cell.angle_alpha   90.00
_cell.angle_beta   90.00
_cell.angle_gamma   90.00
#
_symmetry.space_group_name_H-M   'P 1'
#
loop_
_entity.id
_entity.type
_entity.pdbx_description
1 polymer ?
#
loop_
_entity_poly.entity_id
_entity_poly.type
_entity_poly.pdbx_seq_one_letter_code
_entity_poly.pdbx_strand_id
1 'polypeptide(L)' 'MTPEFAEYIERRDEALLSLNRDVLVKLFEENGVEIPADETMFWAGIHMARLQVVSFPDGIKAESLGWLHANGFCV' A
#
# COMPACT_ATOMS: atom_id res chain seq x y z
N MET A 1 -15.58 -11.68 -11.79
CA MET A 1 -15.28 -10.72 -10.70
C MET A 1 -16.60 -10.30 -10.11
N THR A 2 -16.79 -10.39 -8.79
CA THR A 2 -18.05 -9.95 -8.17
C THR A 2 -18.01 -8.42 -7.95
N PRO A 3 -19.16 -7.75 -7.84
CA PRO A 3 -19.21 -6.32 -7.56
C PRO A 3 -18.45 -5.93 -6.29
N GLU A 4 -18.56 -6.73 -5.24
CA GLU A 4 -17.92 -6.49 -3.93
C GLU A 4 -16.38 -6.55 -4.04
N PHE A 5 -15.86 -7.46 -4.87
CA PHE A 5 -14.42 -7.55 -5.10
C PHE A 5 -13.90 -6.36 -5.92
N ALA A 6 -14.68 -5.89 -6.90
CA ALA A 6 -14.30 -4.70 -7.68
C ALA A 6 -14.26 -3.44 -6.81
N GLU A 7 -15.27 -3.25 -5.95
CA GLU A 7 -15.32 -2.15 -4.98
C GLU A 7 -14.14 -2.21 -4.00
N TYR A 8 -13.78 -3.40 -3.53
CA TYR A 8 -12.60 -3.58 -2.69
C TYR A 8 -11.30 -3.15 -3.39
N ILE A 9 -11.12 -3.54 -4.66
CA ILE A 9 -9.92 -3.17 -5.43
C ILE A 9 -9.81 -1.65 -5.58
N GLU A 10 -10.91 -0.96 -5.88
CA GLU A 10 -10.95 0.49 -6.00
C GLU A 10 -10.57 1.16 -4.68
N ARG A 11 -11.21 0.76 -3.57
CA ARG A 11 -10.92 1.28 -2.23
C ARG A 11 -9.48 1.03 -1.79
N ARG A 12 -8.92 -0.14 -2.10
CA ARG A 12 -7.52 -0.47 -1.83
C ARG A 12 -6.58 0.45 -2.60
N ASP A 13 -6.85 0.63 -3.89
CA ASP A 13 -6.02 1.43 -4.77
C ASP A 13 -6.01 2.90 -4.33
N GLU A 14 -7.17 3.45 -4.00
CA GLU A 14 -7.30 4.79 -3.41
C GLU A 14 -6.52 4.92 -2.09
N ALA A 15 -6.64 3.95 -1.19
CA ALA A 15 -5.93 3.96 0.09
C ALA A 15 -4.41 3.94 -0.11
N LEU A 16 -3.89 3.06 -0.97
CA LEU A 16 -2.46 2.94 -1.26
C LEU A 16 -1.91 4.19 -1.97
N LEU A 17 -2.69 4.84 -2.83
CA LEU A 17 -2.30 6.09 -3.49
C LEU A 17 -2.33 7.29 -2.53
N SER A 18 -3.19 7.27 -1.53
CA SER A 18 -3.31 8.38 -0.58
C SER A 18 -2.08 8.55 0.33
N LEU A 19 -1.34 7.47 0.59
CA LEU A 19 -0.32 7.39 1.65
C LEU A 19 -0.79 7.97 3.00
N ASN A 20 -2.10 7.93 3.26
CA ASN A 20 -2.68 8.38 4.50
C ASN A 20 -2.77 7.18 5.46
N ARG A 21 -2.02 7.26 6.57
CA ARG A 21 -1.93 6.18 7.55
C ARG A 21 -3.31 5.79 8.10
N ASP A 22 -4.17 6.74 8.42
CA ASP A 22 -5.47 6.46 9.03
C ASP A 22 -6.41 5.76 8.06
N VAL A 23 -6.35 6.14 6.77
CA VAL A 23 -7.12 5.48 5.70
C VAL A 23 -6.64 4.03 5.51
N LEU A 24 -5.33 3.81 5.51
CA LEU A 24 -4.72 2.48 5.37
C LEU A 24 -5.01 1.58 6.58
N VAL A 25 -4.87 2.12 7.79
CA VAL A 25 -5.18 1.41 9.05
C VAL A 25 -6.64 0.97 9.05
N LYS A 26 -7.56 1.87 8.72
CA LYS A 26 -8.99 1.54 8.65
C LYS A 26 -9.27 0.44 7.63
N LEU A 27 -8.67 0.52 6.44
CA LEU A 27 -8.78 -0.54 5.43
C LEU A 27 -8.27 -1.88 5.97
N PHE A 28 -7.13 -1.90 6.65
CA PHE A 28 -6.54 -3.12 7.21
C PHE A 28 -7.37 -3.73 8.33
N GLU A 29 -7.87 -2.90 9.24
CA GLU A 29 -8.77 -3.33 10.34
C GLU A 29 -10.06 -3.97 9.80
N GLU A 30 -10.70 -3.35 8.80
CA GLU A 30 -11.91 -3.87 8.17
C GLU A 30 -11.69 -5.24 7.48
N ASN A 31 -10.44 -5.52 7.08
CA ASN A 31 -10.07 -6.75 6.40
C ASN A 31 -9.30 -7.74 7.29
N GLY A 32 -9.17 -7.45 8.60
CA GLY A 32 -8.47 -8.32 9.56
C GLY A 32 -6.97 -8.47 9.28
N VAL A 33 -6.34 -7.48 8.65
CA VAL A 33 -4.90 -7.47 8.37
C VAL A 33 -4.15 -6.96 9.60
N GLU A 34 -3.17 -7.73 10.06
CA GLU A 34 -2.31 -7.33 11.17
C GLU A 34 -1.42 -6.15 10.79
N ILE A 35 -1.38 -5.14 11.65
CA ILE A 35 -0.60 -3.92 11.44
C ILE A 35 0.71 -4.02 12.22
N PRO A 36 1.88 -3.93 11.56
CA PRO A 36 3.15 -3.91 12.26
C PRO A 36 3.22 -2.76 13.27
N ALA A 37 3.75 -3.05 14.46
CA ALA A 37 4.00 -2.02 15.47
C ALA A 37 5.15 -1.07 15.07
N ASP A 38 6.11 -1.58 14.28
CA ASP A 38 7.21 -0.79 13.74
C ASP A 38 6.74 0.05 12.54
N GLU A 39 6.92 1.37 12.65
CA GLU A 39 6.45 2.31 11.65
C GLU A 39 7.17 2.19 10.31
N THR A 40 8.48 1.90 10.34
CA THR A 40 9.25 1.71 9.11
C THR A 40 8.79 0.45 8.38
N MET A 41 8.52 -0.64 9.09
CA MET A 41 7.97 -1.88 8.52
C MET A 41 6.55 -1.69 7.99
N PHE A 42 5.72 -0.88 8.67
CA PHE A 42 4.40 -0.50 8.14
C PHE A 42 4.55 0.15 6.76
N TRP A 43 5.33 1.23 6.67
CA TRP A 43 5.50 1.97 5.40
C TRP A 43 6.21 1.15 4.33
N ALA A 44 7.17 0.31 4.70
CA ALA A 44 7.81 -0.61 3.77
C ALA A 44 6.79 -1.58 3.14
N GLY A 45 5.86 -2.13 3.92
CA GLY A 45 4.75 -2.94 3.40
C GLY A 45 3.88 -2.18 2.40
N ILE A 46 3.53 -0.92 2.70
CA ILE A 46 2.75 -0.06 1.79
C ILE A 46 3.50 0.18 0.47
N HIS A 47 4.76 0.57 0.54
CA HIS A 47 5.56 0.85 -0.65
C HIS A 47 5.81 -0.42 -1.48
N MET A 48 6.05 -1.57 -0.85
CA MET A 48 6.11 -2.86 -1.56
C MET A 48 4.79 -3.19 -2.25
N ALA A 49 3.64 -2.96 -1.59
CA ALA A 49 2.33 -3.18 -2.20
C ALA A 49 2.12 -2.28 -3.44
N ARG A 50 2.49 -0.99 -3.36
CA ARG A 50 2.43 -0.05 -4.50
C ARG A 50 3.23 -0.55 -5.72
N LEU A 51 4.35 -1.26 -5.52
CA LEU A 51 5.14 -1.84 -6.62
C LEU A 51 4.37 -2.99 -7.32
N GLN A 52 3.60 -3.76 -6.57
CA GLN A 52 2.91 -4.96 -7.06
C GLN A 52 1.55 -4.67 -7.72
N VAL A 53 0.96 -3.50 -7.48
CA VAL A 53 -0.30 -3.11 -8.15
C VAL A 53 -0.04 -2.81 -9.62
N VAL A 54 -0.56 -3.66 -10.51
CA VAL A 54 -0.33 -3.55 -11.97
C VAL A 54 -0.89 -2.26 -12.55
N SER A 55 -2.04 -1.79 -12.08
CA SER A 55 -2.71 -0.57 -12.54
C SER A 55 -1.99 0.73 -12.15
N PHE A 56 -1.03 0.69 -11.22
CA PHE A 56 -0.36 1.90 -10.75
C PHE A 56 0.64 2.45 -11.78
N PRO A 57 0.66 3.78 -12.01
CA PRO A 57 1.61 4.42 -12.91
C PRO A 57 3.06 4.17 -12.50
N ASP A 58 3.96 4.09 -13.47
CA ASP A 58 5.40 3.87 -13.23
C ASP A 58 6.02 4.94 -12.32
N GLY A 59 5.53 6.19 -12.36
CA GLY A 59 5.99 7.25 -11.47
C GLY A 59 5.73 6.96 -9.97
N ILE A 60 4.56 6.40 -9.64
CA ILE A 60 4.20 5.99 -8.27
C ILE A 60 5.08 4.83 -7.81
N LYS A 61 5.41 3.91 -8.72
CA LYS A 61 6.31 2.79 -8.44
C LYS A 61 7.75 3.27 -8.23
N ALA A 62 8.23 4.19 -9.06
CA ALA A 62 9.56 4.78 -8.91
C ALA A 62 9.71 5.55 -7.58
N GLU A 63 8.68 6.30 -7.18
CA GLU A 63 8.65 6.97 -5.87
C GLU A 63 8.75 5.96 -4.72
N SER A 64 8.00 4.86 -4.79
CA SER A 64 8.02 3.81 -3.77
C SER A 64 9.36 3.08 -3.71
N LEU A 65 9.94 2.78 -4.87
CA LEU A 65 11.27 2.18 -4.96
C LEU A 65 12.33 3.10 -4.35
N GLY A 66 12.25 4.40 -4.63
CA GLY A 66 13.13 5.41 -4.04
C GLY A 66 13.02 5.46 -2.51
N TRP A 67 11.79 5.46 -1.98
CA TRP A 67 11.55 5.43 -0.53
C TRP A 67 12.14 4.16 0.11
N LEU A 68 11.90 3.00 -0.49
CA LEU A 68 12.40 1.72 0.02
C LEU A 68 13.93 1.69 0.10
N HIS A 69 14.61 2.10 -0.98
CA HIS A 69 16.07 2.19 -0.99
C HIS A 69 16.60 3.19 0.04
N ALA A 70 15.96 4.37 0.17
CA ALA A 70 16.36 5.38 1.14
C ALA A 70 16.22 4.91 2.59
N ASN A 71 15.33 3.96 2.86
CA ASN A 71 15.11 3.37 4.18
C ASN A 71 15.81 2.01 4.37
N GLY A 72 16.73 1.64 3.46
CA GLY A 72 17.59 0.46 3.61
C GLY A 72 16.95 -0.87 3.17
N PHE A 73 15.81 -0.82 2.47
CA PHE A 73 15.20 -2.01 1.89
C PHE A 73 15.79 -2.29 0.51
N CYS A 74 16.10 -3.56 0.24
CA CYS A 74 16.49 -4.04 -1.08
C CYS A 74 15.28 -4.78 -1.67
N VAL A 75 14.78 -4.31 -2.82
CA VAL A 75 13.57 -4.81 -3.49
C VAL A 75 13.80 -5.06 -4.97
#